data_AF-A0AAD6SSR0-F1
#
_entry.id   AF-A0AAD6SSR0-F1
#
_cell.length_a   1.000
_cell.length_b   1.000
_cell.length_c   1.000
_cell.angle_alpha   90.00
_cell.angle_beta   90.00
_cell.angle_gamma   90.00
#
_symmetry.space_group_name_H-M   'P 1'
#
loop_
_entity.id
_entity.type
_entity.pdbx_description
1 polymer ?
#
loop_
_entity_poly.entity_id
_entity_poly.type
_entity_poly.pdbx_seq_one_letter_code
_entity_poly.pdbx_strand_id
1 'polypeptide(L)'
;LAVYIVLLVSWRALRHYLLVKTNGCRNLPLLQNGRNPDKKIRGTVIVCGGSISGLLAARVCHNHFERVLIVEPEAWVASEEGRKIKGWDQKLQRSRIAQYNSLHGVFPELFISL
;
A
#
# COMPACT_ATOMS: atom_id res chain seq x y z
N LEU A 1 -28.11 23.16 -24.58
CA LEU A 1 -28.65 21.94 -23.91
C LEU A 1 -28.07 20.64 -24.50
N ALA A 2 -28.18 20.42 -25.81
CA ALA A 2 -27.69 19.18 -26.45
C ALA A 2 -26.18 18.92 -26.25
N VAL A 3 -25.33 19.94 -26.43
CA VAL A 3 -23.88 19.85 -26.18
C VAL A 3 -23.58 19.48 -24.72
N TYR A 4 -24.33 20.06 -23.77
CA TYR A 4 -24.20 19.76 -22.35
C TYR A 4 -24.55 18.29 -22.05
N ILE A 5 -25.65 17.79 -22.64
CA ILE A 5 -26.06 16.39 -22.49
C ILE A 5 -24.99 15.45 -23.09
N VAL A 6 -24.47 15.76 -24.28
CA VAL A 6 -23.42 14.96 -24.94
C VAL A 6 -22.14 14.94 -24.11
N LEU A 7 -21.71 16.07 -23.57
CA LEU A 7 -20.55 16.13 -22.67
C LEU A 7 -20.77 15.32 -21.40
N LEU A 8 -21.97 15.37 -20.82
CA LEU A 8 -22.29 14.67 -19.58
C LEU A 8 -22.35 13.14 -19.79
N VAL A 9 -22.90 12.69 -20.92
CA VAL A 9 -22.91 11.27 -21.31
C VAL A 9 -21.49 10.79 -21.63
N SER A 10 -20.72 11.56 -22.38
CA SER A 10 -19.31 11.27 -22.70
C SER A 10 -18.47 11.17 -21.42
N TRP A 11 -18.64 12.10 -20.49
CA TRP A 11 -17.97 12.09 -19.18
C TRP A 11 -18.37 10.89 -18.35
N ARG A 12 -19.66 10.53 -18.30
CA ARG A 12 -20.11 9.32 -17.59
C ARG A 12 -19.54 8.04 -18.19
N ALA A 13 -19.52 7.93 -19.52
CA ALA A 13 -18.96 6.78 -20.21
C ALA A 13 -17.45 6.66 -19.97
N LEU A 14 -16.71 7.77 -20.10
CA LEU A 14 -15.27 7.81 -19.83
C LEU A 14 -14.95 7.50 -18.37
N ARG A 15 -15.67 8.12 -17.43
CA ARG A 15 -15.53 7.83 -16.00
C ARG A 15 -15.81 6.37 -15.70
N HIS A 16 -16.88 5.80 -16.27
CA HIS A 16 -17.18 4.38 -16.09
C HIS A 16 -16.07 3.49 -16.67
N TYR A 17 -15.57 3.79 -17.87
CA TYR A 17 -14.47 3.06 -18.49
C TYR A 17 -13.20 3.11 -17.62
N LEU A 18 -12.82 4.29 -17.16
CA LEU A 18 -11.66 4.48 -16.29
C LEU A 18 -11.84 3.74 -14.97
N LEU A 19 -12.99 3.89 -14.29
CA LEU A 19 -13.27 3.18 -13.03
C LEU A 19 -13.23 1.66 -13.21
N VAL A 20 -13.73 1.12 -14.32
CA VAL A 20 -13.68 -0.33 -14.60
C VAL A 20 -12.25 -0.80 -14.85
N LYS A 21 -11.41 0.03 -15.48
CA LYS A 21 -10.04 -0.32 -15.83
C LYS A 21 -9.07 -0.14 -14.65
N THR A 22 -9.28 0.86 -13.81
CA THR A 22 -8.38 1.20 -12.70
C THR A 22 -8.82 0.60 -11.36
N ASN A 23 -10.12 0.48 -11.09
CA ASN A 23 -10.59 -0.05 -9.81
C ASN A 23 -10.91 -1.54 -9.90
N GLY A 24 -10.35 -2.30 -8.96
CA GLY A 24 -10.66 -3.70 -8.75
C GLY A 24 -12.06 -3.98 -8.19
N CYS A 25 -12.96 -2.98 -8.12
CA CYS A 25 -14.31 -3.15 -7.54
C CYS A 25 -15.17 -4.19 -8.27
N ARG A 26 -14.91 -4.49 -9.55
CA ARG A 26 -15.58 -5.61 -10.23
C ARG A 26 -15.09 -6.98 -9.76
N ASN A 27 -13.92 -7.05 -9.14
CA ASN A 27 -13.37 -8.26 -8.53
C ASN A 27 -13.77 -8.39 -7.05
N LEU A 28 -14.49 -7.41 -6.48
CA LEU A 28 -14.98 -7.47 -5.10
C LEU A 28 -15.85 -8.71 -4.83
N PRO A 29 -16.78 -9.11 -5.73
CA PRO A 29 -17.55 -10.35 -5.57
C PRO A 29 -16.69 -11.62 -5.64
N LEU A 30 -15.47 -11.54 -6.18
CA LEU A 30 -14.53 -12.65 -6.29
C LEU A 30 -13.60 -12.77 -5.07
N LEU A 31 -13.59 -11.77 -4.17
CA LEU A 31 -12.69 -11.74 -2.99
C LEU A 31 -12.88 -12.93 -2.04
N GLN A 32 -14.02 -13.62 -2.10
CA GLN A 32 -14.32 -14.79 -1.25
C GLN A 32 -14.38 -16.12 -2.01
N ASN A 33 -14.37 -16.09 -3.35
CA ASN A 33 -14.64 -17.29 -4.16
C ASN A 33 -13.38 -18.00 -4.66
N GLY A 34 -12.20 -17.40 -4.50
CA GLY A 34 -11.04 -17.75 -5.31
C GLY A 34 -10.05 -18.76 -4.72
N ARG A 35 -10.07 -19.09 -3.43
CA ARG A 35 -8.93 -19.83 -2.86
C ARG A 35 -9.22 -20.64 -1.62
N ASN A 36 -8.70 -21.87 -1.62
CA ASN A 36 -8.62 -22.71 -0.43
C ASN A 36 -7.74 -21.99 0.63
N PRO A 37 -8.27 -21.69 1.83
CA PRO A 37 -7.55 -20.98 2.88
C PRO A 37 -6.24 -21.68 3.29
N ASP A 38 -6.16 -23.00 3.10
CA ASP A 38 -5.02 -23.81 3.54
C ASP A 38 -3.85 -23.79 2.54
N LYS A 39 -4.05 -23.29 1.31
CA LYS A 39 -2.97 -23.21 0.31
C LYS A 39 -2.48 -21.79 0.17
N LYS A 40 -1.26 -21.51 0.67
CA LYS A 40 -0.51 -20.27 0.38
C LYS A 40 -0.05 -20.21 -1.08
N ILE A 41 -0.03 -19.02 -1.71
CA ILE A 41 0.66 -18.84 -3.00
C ILE A 41 2.14 -19.07 -2.74
N ARG A 42 2.72 -20.03 -3.46
CA ARG A 42 4.15 -20.32 -3.39
C ARG A 42 4.93 -19.14 -3.94
N GLY A 43 5.90 -18.65 -3.17
CA GLY A 43 6.73 -17.51 -3.56
C GLY A 43 6.92 -16.48 -2.46
N THR A 44 7.63 -15.41 -2.80
CA THR A 44 7.92 -14.28 -1.92
C THR A 44 7.29 -13.03 -2.49
N VAL A 45 6.43 -12.38 -1.73
CA VAL A 45 5.98 -11.02 -2.05
C VAL A 45 6.88 -10.01 -1.36
N ILE A 46 7.25 -8.96 -2.10
CA ILE A 46 8.10 -7.88 -1.61
C ILE A 46 7.24 -6.64 -1.45
N VAL A 47 7.19 -6.11 -0.24
CA VAL A 47 6.51 -4.86 0.10
C VAL A 47 7.58 -3.78 0.27
N CYS A 48 7.68 -2.89 -0.70
CA CYS A 48 8.60 -1.75 -0.66
C CYS A 48 7.90 -0.58 0.03
N GLY A 49 8.29 -0.29 1.27
CA GLY A 49 7.61 0.69 2.12
C GLY A 49 7.19 0.06 3.44
N GLY A 50 7.74 0.59 4.53
CA GLY A 50 7.47 0.21 5.90
C GLY A 50 6.28 0.95 6.48
N SER A 51 5.82 2.06 5.88
CA SER A 51 4.69 2.89 6.35
C SER A 51 3.44 2.08 6.76
N ILE A 52 2.47 2.70 7.45
CA ILE A 52 1.25 1.98 7.89
C ILE A 52 0.52 1.26 6.75
N SER A 53 0.50 1.85 5.55
CA SER A 53 -0.06 1.20 4.37
C SER A 53 0.76 -0.01 3.93
N GLY A 54 2.10 0.08 4.00
CA GLY A 54 3.01 -1.04 3.75
C GLY A 54 2.81 -2.20 4.74
N LEU A 55 2.71 -1.90 6.04
CA LEU A 55 2.47 -2.92 7.08
C LEU A 55 1.09 -3.58 6.94
N LEU A 56 0.05 -2.79 6.67
CA LEU A 56 -1.30 -3.33 6.42
C LEU A 56 -1.33 -4.21 5.18
N ALA A 57 -0.67 -3.78 4.09
CA ALA A 57 -0.51 -4.57 2.89
C ALA A 57 0.24 -5.89 3.19
N ALA A 58 1.36 -5.82 3.93
CA ALA A 58 2.13 -6.98 4.34
C ALA A 58 1.31 -7.97 5.19
N ARG A 59 0.45 -7.46 6.10
CA ARG A 59 -0.44 -8.28 6.91
C ARG A 59 -1.45 -9.05 6.06
N VAL A 60 -2.09 -8.37 5.10
CA VAL A 60 -3.01 -9.03 4.15
C VAL A 60 -2.24 -10.04 3.31
N CYS A 61 -1.10 -9.64 2.74
CA CYS A 61 -0.21 -10.50 1.97
C CYS A 61 0.24 -11.75 2.75
N HIS A 62 0.45 -11.68 4.06
CA HIS A 62 0.84 -12.83 4.88
C HIS A 62 -0.19 -13.96 4.87
N ASN A 63 -1.47 -13.63 4.72
CA ASN A 63 -2.53 -14.63 4.57
C ASN A 63 -2.50 -15.28 3.18
N HIS A 64 -1.94 -14.59 2.18
CA HIS A 64 -1.97 -15.02 0.79
C HIS A 64 -0.66 -15.64 0.28
N PHE A 65 0.51 -15.25 0.79
CA PHE A 65 1.82 -15.68 0.30
C PHE A 65 2.60 -16.43 1.37
N GLU A 66 3.41 -17.42 0.98
CA GLU A 66 4.25 -18.18 1.91
C GLU A 66 5.25 -17.28 2.65
N ARG A 67 5.85 -16.33 1.92
CA ARG A 67 6.85 -15.40 2.44
C ARG A 67 6.50 -13.97 2.07
N VAL A 68 6.61 -13.09 3.05
CA VAL A 68 6.45 -11.64 2.88
C VAL A 68 7.75 -10.99 3.33
N LEU A 69 8.39 -10.25 2.44
CA LEU A 69 9.58 -9.46 2.73
C LEU A 69 9.21 -7.99 2.68
N ILE A 70 9.39 -7.27 3.79
CA ILE A 70 9.20 -5.82 3.84
C ILE A 70 10.56 -5.16 3.70
N VAL A 71 10.68 -4.24 2.75
CA VAL A 71 11.89 -3.45 2.51
C VAL A 71 11.54 -2.00 2.76
N GLU A 72 12.06 -1.44 3.85
CA GLU A 72 11.90 -0.02 4.18
C GLU A 72 13.28 0.65 4.21
N PRO A 73 13.55 1.59 3.29
CA PRO A 73 14.68 2.50 3.47
C PRO A 73 14.28 3.53 4.54
N GLU A 74 14.71 3.33 5.79
CA GLU A 74 14.53 4.38 6.79
C GLU A 74 15.22 5.66 6.31
N ALA A 75 14.56 6.82 6.43
CA ALA A 75 15.15 8.10 6.02
C ALA A 75 16.50 8.38 6.71
N TRP A 76 16.66 7.87 7.94
CA TRP A 76 17.92 7.87 8.69
C TRP A 76 19.06 7.14 7.94
N VAL A 77 18.77 6.05 7.21
CA VAL A 77 19.78 5.26 6.48
C VAL A 77 20.43 6.09 5.36
N ALA A 78 19.74 7.10 4.85
CA ALA A 78 20.31 8.05 3.87
C ALA A 78 21.24 9.10 4.51
N SER A 79 21.19 9.28 5.83
CA SER A 79 22.07 10.22 6.55
C SER A 79 23.50 9.67 6.67
N GLU A 80 24.47 10.57 6.87
CA GLU A 80 25.87 10.20 7.06
C GLU A 80 26.05 9.27 8.27
N GLU A 81 25.29 9.50 9.34
CA GLU A 81 25.26 8.64 10.52
C GLU A 81 24.62 7.28 10.23
N GLY A 82 23.56 7.22 9.42
CA GLY A 82 22.90 5.96 9.03
C GLY A 82 23.69 5.09 8.06
N ARG A 83 24.65 5.69 7.34
CA ARG A 83 25.60 4.98 6.48
C ARG A 83 26.78 4.37 7.22
N LYS A 84 26.98 4.66 8.50
CA LYS A 84 28.08 4.10 9.29
C LYS A 84 27.90 2.60 9.49
N ILE A 85 28.84 1.82 8.96
CA ILE A 85 28.83 0.35 9.00
C ILE A 85 29.13 -0.16 10.42
N LYS A 86 30.05 0.50 11.12
CA LYS A 86 30.47 0.15 12.47
C LYS A 86 29.48 0.69 13.50
N GLY A 87 28.83 -0.21 14.24
CA GLY A 87 27.81 0.15 15.22
C GLY A 87 28.33 0.99 16.40
N TRP A 88 29.62 0.89 16.72
CA TRP A 88 30.28 1.67 17.78
C TRP A 88 30.69 3.09 17.34
N ASP A 89 30.70 3.37 16.02
CA ASP A 89 30.94 4.73 15.50
C ASP A 89 29.62 5.54 15.39
N GLN A 90 28.48 4.89 15.63
CA GLN A 90 27.15 5.51 15.62
C GLN A 90 26.89 6.19 16.97
N LYS A 91 26.72 7.51 16.96
CA LYS A 91 26.40 8.29 18.18
C LYS A 91 24.93 8.19 18.58
N LEU A 92 24.06 7.86 17.62
CA LEU A 92 22.61 7.78 17.79
C LEU A 92 22.18 6.32 17.77
N GLN A 93 21.27 5.95 18.67
CA GLN A 93 20.70 4.60 18.68
C GLN A 93 19.80 4.44 17.44
N ARG A 94 19.97 3.35 16.68
CA ARG A 94 19.04 3.02 15.59
C ARG A 94 17.63 2.94 16.14
N SER A 95 16.72 3.76 15.62
CA SER A 95 15.30 3.65 15.96
C SER A 95 14.83 2.26 15.57
N ARG A 96 14.46 1.42 16.54
CA ARG A 96 13.75 0.17 16.22
C ARG A 96 12.35 0.57 15.78
N ILE A 97 12.16 0.73 14.47
CA ILE A 97 10.89 1.06 13.82
C ILE A 97 10.40 2.46 14.23
N ALA A 98 10.89 3.48 13.52
CA ALA A 98 10.48 4.89 13.71
C ALA A 98 8.96 5.09 13.69
N GLN A 99 8.22 4.20 13.02
CA GLN A 99 6.77 4.25 12.91
C GLN A 99 6.03 4.02 14.23
N TYR A 100 6.58 3.27 15.19
CA TYR A 100 5.89 3.09 16.48
C TYR A 100 5.71 4.42 17.23
N ASN A 101 6.63 5.35 16.98
CA ASN A 101 6.66 6.69 17.55
C ASN A 101 6.15 7.77 16.58
N SER A 102 5.68 7.41 15.38
CA SER A 102 5.19 8.35 14.39
C SER A 102 3.68 8.56 14.54
N LEU A 103 3.25 9.83 14.57
CA LEU A 103 1.85 10.20 14.42
C LEU A 103 1.40 9.85 13.00
N HIS A 104 0.64 8.75 12.88
CA HIS A 104 0.02 8.37 11.62
C HIS A 104 -1.14 9.32 11.36
N GLY A 105 -0.91 10.35 10.53
CA GLY A 105 -1.95 11.28 10.10
C GLY A 105 -3.05 10.53 9.35
N VAL A 106 -4.29 10.70 9.79
CA VAL A 106 -5.48 10.22 9.06
C VAL A 106 -5.59 11.03 7.78
N PHE A 107 -5.56 10.37 6.62
CA PHE A 107 -5.81 11.00 5.32
C PHE A 107 -7.30 11.40 5.24
N PRO A 108 -7.66 12.69 5.18
CA PRO A 108 -9.06 13.15 5.21
C PRO A 108 -9.86 12.81 3.93
N GLU A 109 -9.17 12.47 2.84
CA GLU A 109 -9.81 12.32 1.52
C GLU A 109 -10.76 11.11 1.42
N LEU A 110 -10.69 10.16 2.37
CA LEU A 110 -11.58 9.01 2.43
C LEU A 110 -13.00 9.33 2.93
N PHE A 111 -13.23 10.52 3.53
CA PHE A 111 -14.54 10.90 4.05
C PHE A 111 -15.40 11.73 3.07
N ILE A 112 -14.83 12.19 1.95
CA ILE A 112 -15.52 13.09 0.99
C ILE A 112 -16.19 12.31 -0.16
N SER A 113 -16.02 10.98 -0.23
CA SER A 113 -16.54 10.15 -1.34
C SER A 113 -17.69 9.19 -0.97
N LEU A 114 -18.30 9.34 0.21
CA LEU A 114 -19.56 8.68 0.60
C LEU A 114 -20.72 9.69 0.51
#